data_AF-A0A8D5FGX5-F1
#
_entry.id   AF-A0A8D5FGX5-F1
#
_cell.length_a   1.000
_cell.length_b   1.000
_cell.length_c   1.000
_cell.angle_alpha   90.00
_cell.angle_beta   90.00
_cell.angle_gamma   90.00
#
_symmetry.space_group_name_H-M   'P 1'
#
loop_
_entity.id
_entity.type
_entity.pdbx_description
1 polymer ?
#
loop_
_entity_poly.entity_id
_entity_poly.type
_entity_poly.pdbx_seq_one_letter_code
_entity_poly.pdbx_strand_id
1 'polypeptide(L)'
;MKLMHAEHVAKQKAKCADCHQPLIHKEGDFIEAARLNCASCHPNHHSLQKTLLVGAAYGEVPETPSLMNPVKTNCLGCHDKSDMYKGEKILRGSAESCAGCHTQDHKKLLADWIKEVQTEVKFARGEMARAEALIVQLKGQLSEEQTTELKQLLEKGSKTLDLVEFGNGVHNKKYSIMLIDEGLNGVYTVLDELEPLAEEADAEKQQ
;
A
#
# COMPACT_ATOMS: atom_id res chain seq x y z
N MET A 1 -36.24 20.26 -2.93
CA MET A 1 -35.73 21.63 -2.68
C MET A 1 -36.64 22.76 -3.20
N LYS A 2 -37.62 22.50 -4.08
CA LYS A 2 -38.50 23.53 -4.70
C LYS A 2 -39.38 24.26 -3.68
N LEU A 3 -39.92 23.54 -2.70
CA LEU A 3 -40.81 24.10 -1.65
C LEU A 3 -40.08 25.12 -0.75
N MET A 4 -38.85 24.80 -0.32
CA MET A 4 -38.07 25.68 0.57
C MET A 4 -37.72 27.01 -0.10
N HIS A 5 -37.30 26.97 -1.37
CA HIS A 5 -36.98 28.19 -2.12
C HIS A 5 -38.22 29.04 -2.41
N ALA A 6 -39.37 28.42 -2.72
CA ALA A 6 -40.60 29.15 -3.01
C ALA A 6 -41.11 29.93 -1.77
N GLU A 7 -41.09 29.30 -0.60
CA GLU A 7 -41.64 29.91 0.61
C GLU A 7 -40.69 30.93 1.27
N HIS A 8 -39.38 30.71 1.18
CA HIS A 8 -38.40 31.52 1.91
C HIS A 8 -37.65 32.51 1.01
N VAL A 9 -37.28 32.14 -0.22
CA VAL A 9 -36.47 32.98 -1.12
C VAL A 9 -37.33 33.80 -2.07
N ALA A 10 -38.30 33.18 -2.76
CA ALA A 10 -39.15 33.90 -3.72
C ALA A 10 -40.05 34.95 -3.05
N LYS A 11 -40.42 34.73 -1.78
CA LYS A 11 -41.12 35.70 -0.93
C LYS A 11 -40.17 36.67 -0.20
N GLN A 12 -38.87 36.64 -0.54
CA GLN A 12 -37.80 37.48 0.01
C GLN A 12 -37.69 37.46 1.55
N LYS A 13 -38.04 36.33 2.18
CA LYS A 13 -38.01 36.16 3.65
C LYS A 13 -36.69 35.61 4.17
N ALA A 14 -35.85 35.08 3.30
CA ALA A 14 -34.51 34.60 3.59
C ALA A 14 -33.59 34.93 2.41
N LYS A 15 -32.35 35.29 2.72
CA LYS A 15 -31.28 35.48 1.73
C LYS A 15 -30.69 34.12 1.36
N CYS A 16 -30.10 34.02 0.18
CA CYS A 16 -29.42 32.80 -0.27
C CYS A 16 -28.38 32.34 0.74
N ALA A 17 -27.62 33.28 1.32
CA ALA A 17 -26.55 33.02 2.28
C ALA A 17 -27.03 32.51 3.65
N ASP A 18 -28.33 32.67 3.96
CA ASP A 18 -28.90 32.19 5.23
C ASP A 18 -29.01 30.65 5.25
N CYS A 19 -28.91 29.99 4.08
CA CYS A 19 -28.94 28.54 3.94
C CYS A 19 -27.79 27.99 3.08
N HIS A 20 -27.22 28.79 2.17
CA HIS A 20 -26.09 28.41 1.35
C HIS A 20 -24.84 29.13 1.82
N GLN A 21 -23.88 28.38 2.33
CA GLN A 21 -22.56 28.93 2.59
C GLN A 21 -21.71 28.86 1.33
N PRO A 22 -20.92 29.90 1.00
CA PRO A 22 -19.89 29.79 -0.03
C PRO A 22 -18.99 28.60 0.26
N LEU A 23 -18.60 27.86 -0.77
CA LEU A 23 -17.62 26.80 -0.61
C LEU A 23 -16.27 27.44 -0.31
N ILE A 24 -15.84 27.39 0.95
CA ILE A 24 -14.53 27.92 1.37
C ILE A 24 -13.50 26.83 1.17
N HIS A 25 -12.63 27.00 0.17
CA HIS A 25 -11.43 26.16 0.03
C HIS A 25 -10.47 26.53 1.16
N LYS A 26 -10.36 25.66 2.17
CA LYS A 26 -9.33 25.74 3.21
C LYS A 26 -8.22 24.75 2.89
N GLU A 27 -6.98 25.08 3.24
CA GLU A 27 -5.93 24.07 3.32
C GLU A 27 -6.34 23.02 4.35
N GLY A 28 -6.23 21.75 3.96
CA GLY A 28 -6.60 20.60 4.77
C GLY A 28 -6.03 19.34 4.14
N ASP A 29 -5.94 18.28 4.93
CA ASP A 29 -5.49 16.97 4.45
C ASP A 29 -6.58 16.38 3.53
N PHE A 30 -6.30 16.39 2.22
CA PHE A 30 -7.23 15.95 1.19
C PHE A 30 -7.46 14.44 1.20
N ILE A 31 -6.54 13.66 1.78
CA ILE A 31 -6.67 12.22 1.96
C ILE A 31 -7.57 11.94 3.18
N GLU A 32 -7.32 12.60 4.31
CA GLU A 32 -8.17 12.43 5.50
C GLU A 32 -9.59 12.92 5.26
N ALA A 33 -9.78 14.02 4.55
CA ALA A 33 -11.10 14.50 4.16
C ALA A 33 -11.90 13.43 3.38
N ALA A 34 -11.24 12.69 2.48
CA ALA A 34 -11.87 11.59 1.76
C ALA A 34 -12.13 10.37 2.67
N ARG A 35 -11.25 10.11 3.64
CA ARG A 35 -11.34 8.95 4.54
C ARG A 35 -12.41 9.09 5.62
N LEU A 36 -12.75 10.31 6.04
CA LEU A 36 -13.77 10.57 7.08
C LEU A 36 -15.12 9.92 6.77
N ASN A 37 -15.48 9.81 5.48
CA ASN A 37 -16.72 9.15 5.05
C ASN A 37 -16.72 7.63 5.32
N CYS A 38 -15.54 7.02 5.41
CA CYS A 38 -15.35 5.57 5.58
C CYS A 38 -14.99 5.20 7.03
N ALA A 39 -14.29 6.10 7.74
CA ALA A 39 -13.76 5.87 9.08
C ALA A 39 -14.86 5.70 10.15
N SER A 40 -16.07 6.18 9.88
CA SER A 40 -17.23 6.03 10.76
C SER A 40 -17.68 4.58 10.95
N CYS A 41 -17.50 3.73 9.93
CA CYS A 41 -17.84 2.31 9.99
C CYS A 41 -16.59 1.43 10.12
N HIS A 42 -15.46 1.82 9.50
CA HIS A 42 -14.20 1.08 9.59
C HIS A 42 -13.00 2.02 9.80
N PRO A 43 -12.61 2.32 11.06
CA PRO A 43 -11.68 3.41 11.37
C PRO A 43 -10.29 3.27 10.73
N ASN A 44 -9.87 2.03 10.44
CA ASN A 44 -8.52 1.70 9.97
C ASN A 44 -8.47 0.74 8.77
N HIS A 45 -9.58 0.52 8.05
CA HIS A 45 -9.58 -0.46 6.93
C HIS A 45 -8.59 -0.13 5.82
N HIS A 46 -8.30 1.17 5.61
CA HIS A 46 -7.44 1.66 4.53
C HIS A 46 -6.10 2.22 5.02
N SER A 47 -5.62 1.80 6.19
CA SER A 47 -4.40 2.36 6.78
C SER A 47 -3.16 2.07 5.93
N LEU A 48 -3.01 0.85 5.41
CA LEU A 48 -1.85 0.47 4.59
C LEU A 48 -1.86 1.16 3.22
N GLN A 49 -3.03 1.26 2.60
CA GLN A 49 -3.24 1.99 1.34
C GLN A 49 -2.89 3.47 1.51
N LYS A 50 -3.30 4.08 2.64
CA LYS A 50 -2.90 5.44 3.00
C LYS A 50 -1.38 5.53 3.16
N THR A 51 -0.77 4.62 3.92
CA THR A 51 0.68 4.64 4.16
C THR A 51 1.45 4.61 2.85
N LEU A 52 1.09 3.74 1.91
CA LEU A 52 1.72 3.71 0.59
C LEU A 52 1.48 4.99 -0.21
N LEU A 53 0.23 5.48 -0.26
CA LEU A 53 -0.13 6.67 -1.02
C LEU A 53 0.62 7.91 -0.55
N VAL A 54 0.68 8.12 0.77
CA VAL A 54 1.41 9.22 1.41
C VAL A 54 2.93 9.02 1.24
N GLY A 55 3.40 7.77 1.30
CA GLY A 55 4.81 7.44 1.11
C GLY A 55 5.71 8.04 2.19
N ALA A 56 5.25 8.05 3.45
CA ALA A 56 6.06 8.50 4.58
C ALA A 56 7.34 7.66 4.71
N ALA A 57 8.39 8.17 5.36
CA ALA A 57 9.59 7.37 5.61
C ALA A 57 9.26 6.07 6.38
N TYR A 58 9.91 4.96 6.00
CA TYR A 58 9.70 3.65 6.63
C TYR A 58 11.02 2.87 6.67
N GLY A 59 11.52 2.59 7.88
CA GLY A 59 12.86 2.04 8.03
C GLY A 59 13.90 2.97 7.38
N GLU A 60 14.75 2.40 6.53
CA GLU A 60 15.75 3.14 5.74
C GLU A 60 15.19 3.73 4.43
N VAL A 61 13.91 3.45 4.10
CA VAL A 61 13.28 3.97 2.90
C VAL A 61 12.86 5.43 3.12
N PRO A 62 13.39 6.40 2.33
CA PRO A 62 13.07 7.81 2.51
C PRO A 62 11.63 8.13 2.10
N GLU A 63 11.11 9.23 2.63
CA GLU A 63 9.81 9.77 2.22
C GLU A 63 9.74 9.92 0.70
N THR A 64 8.78 9.25 0.08
CA THR A 64 8.58 9.20 -1.37
C THR A 64 7.08 9.25 -1.67
N PRO A 65 6.45 10.43 -1.67
CA PRO A 65 5.02 10.54 -1.94
C PRO A 65 4.64 10.07 -3.35
N SER A 66 3.40 9.60 -3.51
CA SER A 66 2.89 9.18 -4.82
C SER A 66 2.91 10.34 -5.83
N LEU A 67 3.13 10.04 -7.11
CA LEU A 67 3.15 11.05 -8.19
C LEU A 67 1.81 11.81 -8.33
N MET A 68 0.72 11.23 -7.84
CA MET A 68 -0.61 11.86 -7.83
C MET A 68 -0.86 12.75 -6.60
N ASN A 69 0.05 12.73 -5.62
CA ASN A 69 -0.05 13.50 -4.39
C ASN A 69 0.01 15.03 -4.62
N PRO A 70 0.92 15.59 -5.46
CA PRO A 70 1.00 17.04 -5.70
C PRO A 70 -0.26 17.65 -6.31
N VAL A 71 -1.02 16.86 -7.09
CA VAL A 71 -2.30 17.27 -7.69
C VAL A 71 -3.50 16.95 -6.79
N LYS A 72 -3.27 16.57 -5.53
CA LYS A 72 -4.27 16.33 -4.48
C LYS A 72 -5.35 15.31 -4.89
N THR A 73 -4.98 14.31 -5.69
CA THR A 73 -5.89 13.21 -6.05
C THR A 73 -6.11 12.31 -4.84
N ASN A 74 -7.35 12.26 -4.34
CA ASN A 74 -7.72 11.40 -3.21
C ASN A 74 -8.24 10.03 -3.69
N CYS A 75 -8.66 9.18 -2.74
CA CYS A 75 -9.15 7.82 -2.99
C CYS A 75 -10.25 7.76 -4.05
N LEU A 76 -11.19 8.71 -4.03
CA LEU A 76 -12.35 8.76 -4.93
C LEU A 76 -12.00 9.20 -6.35
N GLY A 77 -10.81 9.79 -6.55
CA GLY A 77 -10.31 10.11 -7.88
C GLY A 77 -10.04 8.87 -8.72
N CYS A 78 -9.68 7.75 -8.07
CA CYS A 78 -9.48 6.46 -8.73
C CYS A 78 -10.62 5.48 -8.42
N HIS A 79 -11.14 5.45 -7.19
CA HIS A 79 -12.19 4.53 -6.77
C HIS A 79 -13.58 5.12 -7.02
N ASP A 80 -14.05 5.03 -8.27
CA ASP A 80 -15.34 5.57 -8.71
C ASP A 80 -16.35 4.49 -9.14
N LYS A 81 -15.92 3.24 -9.31
CA LYS A 81 -16.80 2.15 -9.76
C LYS A 81 -17.37 1.38 -8.58
N SER A 82 -18.69 1.33 -8.49
CA SER A 82 -19.37 0.46 -7.52
C SER A 82 -19.17 -1.00 -7.89
N ASP A 83 -18.84 -1.81 -6.88
CA ASP A 83 -18.68 -3.26 -6.99
C ASP A 83 -19.25 -3.94 -5.74
N MET A 84 -19.41 -5.26 -5.77
CA MET A 84 -19.86 -6.08 -4.65
C MET A 84 -18.76 -7.07 -4.25
N TYR A 85 -18.25 -6.95 -3.03
CA TYR A 85 -17.26 -7.87 -2.49
C TYR A 85 -17.76 -8.50 -1.19
N LYS A 86 -17.86 -9.83 -1.17
CA LYS A 86 -18.35 -10.60 -0.01
C LYS A 86 -19.70 -10.10 0.56
N GLY A 87 -20.59 -9.61 -0.31
CA GLY A 87 -21.91 -9.10 0.09
C GLY A 87 -21.93 -7.62 0.49
N GLU A 88 -20.79 -6.94 0.49
CA GLU A 88 -20.69 -5.51 0.79
C GLU A 88 -20.47 -4.69 -0.49
N LYS A 89 -21.09 -3.51 -0.54
CA LYS A 89 -20.88 -2.56 -1.64
C LYS A 89 -19.57 -1.81 -1.42
N ILE A 90 -18.67 -1.90 -2.38
CA ILE A 90 -17.37 -1.21 -2.35
C ILE A 90 -17.21 -0.28 -3.56
N LEU A 91 -16.23 0.62 -3.47
CA LEU A 91 -15.74 1.36 -4.63
C LEU A 91 -14.39 0.80 -5.07
N ARG A 92 -14.27 0.47 -6.35
CA ARG A 92 -13.08 -0.11 -6.95
C ARG A 92 -12.44 0.87 -7.91
N GLY A 93 -11.10 0.88 -7.91
CA GLY A 93 -10.32 1.53 -8.95
C GLY A 93 -10.47 0.82 -10.28
N SER A 94 -10.50 1.57 -11.38
CA SER A 94 -10.56 1.02 -12.73
C SER A 94 -9.54 1.67 -13.67
N ALA A 95 -9.18 0.96 -14.74
CA ALA A 95 -8.33 1.51 -15.79
C ALA A 95 -8.96 2.75 -16.45
N GLU A 96 -10.29 2.76 -16.52
CA GLU A 96 -11.08 3.89 -17.02
C GLU A 96 -10.91 5.13 -16.14
N SER A 97 -10.78 4.96 -14.82
CA SER A 97 -10.54 6.07 -13.88
C SER A 97 -9.21 6.77 -14.20
N CYS A 98 -8.17 6.00 -14.59
CA CYS A 98 -6.89 6.56 -15.05
C CYS A 98 -7.06 7.41 -16.31
N ALA A 99 -7.79 6.87 -17.30
CA ALA A 99 -8.02 7.54 -18.59
C ALA A 99 -9.04 8.70 -18.51
N GLY A 100 -9.68 8.92 -17.36
CA GLY A 100 -10.49 10.10 -17.10
C GLY A 100 -9.64 11.38 -17.01
N CYS A 101 -8.39 11.26 -16.55
CA CYS A 101 -7.44 12.38 -16.42
C CYS A 101 -6.22 12.25 -17.36
N HIS A 102 -5.88 11.03 -17.78
CA HIS A 102 -4.73 10.73 -18.63
C HIS A 102 -5.15 10.20 -20.02
N THR A 103 -4.16 9.93 -20.88
CA THR A 103 -4.41 9.36 -22.21
C THR A 103 -4.94 7.92 -22.14
N GLN A 104 -5.56 7.43 -23.23
CA GLN A 104 -6.10 6.07 -23.29
C GLN A 104 -5.03 4.98 -23.06
N ASP A 105 -3.77 5.25 -23.40
CA ASP A 105 -2.66 4.31 -23.15
C ASP A 105 -2.44 4.03 -21.66
N HIS A 106 -2.84 4.96 -20.78
CA HIS A 106 -2.71 4.79 -19.33
C HIS A 106 -3.66 3.72 -18.77
N LYS A 107 -4.64 3.23 -19.55
CA LYS A 107 -5.48 2.09 -19.15
C LYS A 107 -4.66 0.82 -18.88
N LYS A 108 -3.56 0.65 -19.61
CA LYS A 108 -2.68 -0.53 -19.48
C LYS A 108 -1.81 -0.47 -18.21
N LEU A 109 -1.45 0.73 -17.78
CA LEU A 109 -0.55 0.94 -16.65
C LEU A 109 -1.05 0.32 -15.36
N LEU A 110 -2.36 0.37 -15.08
CA LEU A 110 -2.89 -0.23 -13.85
C LEU A 110 -2.60 -1.74 -13.79
N ALA A 111 -2.88 -2.47 -14.88
CA ALA A 111 -2.64 -3.90 -14.94
C ALA A 111 -1.14 -4.22 -14.90
N ASP A 112 -0.31 -3.44 -15.60
CA ASP A 112 1.13 -3.61 -15.62
C ASP A 112 1.75 -3.39 -14.23
N TRP A 113 1.32 -2.33 -13.52
CA TRP A 113 1.81 -2.04 -12.17
C TRP A 113 1.39 -3.10 -11.16
N ILE A 114 0.15 -3.59 -11.22
CA ILE A 114 -0.30 -4.71 -10.37
C ILE A 114 0.59 -5.92 -10.61
N LYS A 115 0.77 -6.29 -11.88
CA LYS A 115 1.55 -7.47 -12.25
C LYS A 115 3.01 -7.36 -11.80
N GLU A 116 3.63 -6.21 -12.03
CA GLU A 116 5.03 -5.96 -11.66
C GLU A 116 5.20 -6.05 -10.14
N VAL A 117 4.42 -5.30 -9.35
CA VAL A 117 4.50 -5.35 -7.89
C VAL A 117 4.26 -6.76 -7.36
N GLN A 118 3.25 -7.48 -7.88
CA GLN A 118 2.98 -8.86 -7.46
C GLN A 118 4.12 -9.82 -7.80
N THR A 119 4.80 -9.60 -8.92
CA THR A 119 5.96 -10.41 -9.33
C THR A 119 7.12 -10.19 -8.37
N GLU A 120 7.42 -8.93 -8.05
CA GLU A 120 8.50 -8.57 -7.12
C GLU A 120 8.23 -9.04 -5.69
N VAL A 121 6.99 -8.87 -5.18
CA VAL A 121 6.60 -9.41 -3.87
C VAL A 121 6.74 -10.94 -3.86
N LYS A 122 6.28 -11.64 -4.90
CA LYS A 122 6.39 -13.09 -4.98
C LYS A 122 7.85 -13.55 -4.98
N PHE A 123 8.71 -12.86 -5.72
CA PHE A 123 10.15 -13.11 -5.72
C PHE A 123 10.72 -12.95 -4.30
N ALA A 124 10.46 -11.82 -3.65
CA ALA A 124 10.97 -11.54 -2.31
C ALA A 124 10.49 -12.55 -1.26
N ARG A 125 9.22 -12.99 -1.34
CA ARG A 125 8.68 -14.07 -0.48
C ARG A 125 9.36 -15.41 -0.74
N GLY A 126 9.75 -15.69 -1.98
CA GLY A 126 10.51 -16.88 -2.34
C GLY A 126 11.89 -16.92 -1.67
N GLU A 127 12.64 -15.82 -1.78
CA GLU A 127 13.95 -15.69 -1.13
C GLU A 127 13.83 -15.76 0.40
N MET A 128 12.80 -15.14 0.98
CA MET A 128 12.52 -15.25 2.41
C MET A 128 12.24 -16.69 2.84
N ALA A 129 11.42 -17.43 2.10
CA ALA A 129 11.14 -18.84 2.39
C ALA A 129 12.41 -19.72 2.28
N ARG A 130 13.30 -19.40 1.33
CA ARG A 130 14.62 -20.06 1.21
C ARG A 130 15.47 -19.79 2.46
N ALA A 131 15.55 -18.53 2.91
CA ALA A 131 16.28 -18.17 4.12
C ALA A 131 15.72 -18.86 5.38
N GLU A 132 14.39 -18.92 5.53
CA GLU A 132 13.74 -19.66 6.62
C GLU A 132 14.09 -21.15 6.60
N ALA A 133 14.12 -21.77 5.42
CA ALA A 133 14.47 -23.18 5.26
C ALA A 133 15.92 -23.45 5.68
N LEU A 134 16.87 -22.55 5.36
CA LEU A 134 18.26 -22.67 5.78
C LEU A 134 18.42 -22.59 7.30
N ILE A 135 17.70 -21.67 7.97
CA ILE A 135 17.69 -21.60 9.44
C ILE A 135 17.21 -22.93 10.05
N VAL A 136 16.20 -23.57 9.46
CA VAL A 136 15.70 -24.87 9.91
C VAL A 136 16.72 -25.98 9.67
N GLN A 137 17.33 -26.02 8.48
CA GLN A 137 18.34 -27.00 8.10
C GLN A 137 19.57 -26.94 9.04
N LEU A 138 20.03 -25.74 9.39
CA LEU A 138 21.26 -25.51 10.14
C LEU A 138 21.05 -25.37 11.65
N LYS A 139 19.85 -25.66 12.17
CA LYS A 139 19.49 -25.49 13.59
C LYS A 139 20.50 -26.11 14.59
N GLY A 140 21.19 -27.19 14.22
CA GLY A 140 22.21 -27.85 15.07
C GLY A 140 23.60 -27.21 15.02
N GLN A 141 23.85 -26.33 14.05
CA GLN A 141 25.10 -25.61 13.83
C GLN A 141 25.03 -24.14 14.28
N LEU A 142 23.81 -23.59 14.36
CA LEU A 142 23.56 -22.23 14.81
C LEU A 142 23.38 -22.17 16.33
N SER A 143 23.94 -21.14 16.97
CA SER A 143 23.58 -20.83 18.36
C SER A 143 22.14 -20.32 18.47
N GLU A 144 21.58 -20.35 19.68
CA GLU A 144 20.24 -19.80 19.95
C GLU A 144 20.19 -18.28 19.71
N GLU A 145 21.28 -17.57 20.01
CA GLU A 145 21.44 -16.13 19.76
C GLU A 145 21.40 -15.83 18.26
N GLN A 146 22.26 -16.48 17.46
CA GLN A 146 22.26 -16.34 15.99
C GLN A 146 20.89 -16.68 15.39
N THR A 147 20.28 -17.79 15.83
CA THR A 147 18.94 -18.18 15.33
C THR A 147 17.90 -17.09 15.61
N THR A 148 18.00 -16.41 16.74
CA THR A 148 17.08 -15.33 17.12
C THR A 148 17.31 -14.09 16.27
N GLU A 149 18.56 -13.69 16.07
CA GLU A 149 18.94 -12.53 15.24
C GLU A 149 18.50 -12.71 13.79
N LEU A 150 18.80 -13.86 13.17
CA LEU A 150 18.42 -14.17 11.80
C LEU A 150 16.88 -14.12 11.61
N LYS A 151 16.13 -14.67 12.57
CA LYS A 151 14.65 -14.60 12.53
C LYS A 151 14.11 -13.18 12.66
N GLN A 152 14.75 -12.33 13.47
CA GLN A 152 14.34 -10.93 13.59
C GLN A 152 14.56 -10.15 12.29
N LEU A 153 15.66 -10.44 11.56
CA LEU A 153 15.89 -9.87 10.23
C LEU A 153 14.78 -10.26 9.24
N LEU A 154 14.39 -11.54 9.21
CA LEU A 154 13.30 -12.01 8.36
C LEU A 154 11.95 -11.43 8.77
N GLU A 155 11.67 -11.30 10.07
CA GLU A 155 10.43 -10.70 10.56
C GLU A 155 10.33 -9.22 10.16
N LYS A 156 11.43 -8.45 10.24
CA LYS A 156 11.48 -7.07 9.75
C LYS A 156 11.16 -7.03 8.26
N GLY A 157 11.81 -7.86 7.46
CA GLY A 157 11.55 -7.95 6.02
C GLY A 157 10.10 -8.31 5.71
N SER A 158 9.53 -9.28 6.43
CA SER A 158 8.15 -9.74 6.23
C SER A 158 7.14 -8.61 6.46
N LYS A 159 7.31 -7.82 7.53
CA LYS A 159 6.44 -6.67 7.82
C LYS A 159 6.50 -5.61 6.73
N THR A 160 7.68 -5.39 6.14
CA THR A 160 7.85 -4.48 5.00
C THR A 160 7.12 -5.00 3.75
N LEU A 161 7.23 -6.29 3.46
CA LEU A 161 6.53 -6.92 2.33
C LEU A 161 5.00 -6.94 2.55
N ASP A 162 4.53 -7.17 3.78
CA ASP A 162 3.11 -7.11 4.16
C ASP A 162 2.51 -5.73 3.84
N LEU A 163 3.24 -4.64 4.10
CA LEU A 163 2.81 -3.29 3.78
C LEU A 163 2.53 -3.12 2.27
N VAL A 164 3.39 -3.68 1.42
CA VAL A 164 3.23 -3.59 -0.04
C VAL A 164 2.11 -4.52 -0.54
N GLU A 165 2.07 -5.74 -0.05
CA GLU A 165 1.12 -6.78 -0.45
C GLU A 165 -0.32 -6.40 -0.06
N PHE A 166 -0.54 -6.05 1.21
CA PHE A 166 -1.87 -5.69 1.71
C PHE A 166 -2.23 -4.22 1.46
N GLY A 167 -1.23 -3.34 1.32
CA GLY A 167 -1.44 -1.95 0.90
C GLY A 167 -1.75 -1.82 -0.59
N ASN A 168 -1.54 -2.87 -1.40
CA ASN A 168 -1.66 -2.87 -2.85
C ASN A 168 -0.77 -1.79 -3.49
N GLY A 169 0.44 -2.19 -3.89
CA GLY A 169 1.52 -1.29 -4.31
C GLY A 169 1.22 -0.31 -5.46
N VAL A 170 0.07 -0.42 -6.13
CA VAL A 170 -0.41 0.58 -7.09
C VAL A 170 -0.65 1.96 -6.49
N HIS A 171 -0.94 2.06 -5.19
CA HIS A 171 -1.10 3.37 -4.53
C HIS A 171 0.17 4.22 -4.61
N ASN A 172 1.33 3.57 -4.69
CA ASN A 172 2.62 4.20 -4.93
C ASN A 172 3.63 3.17 -5.42
N LYS A 173 3.67 2.94 -6.74
CA LYS A 173 4.52 1.91 -7.35
C LYS A 173 5.99 2.10 -6.98
N LYS A 174 6.53 3.31 -7.14
CA LYS A 174 7.94 3.61 -6.88
C LYS A 174 8.31 3.26 -5.43
N TYR A 175 7.54 3.77 -4.47
CA TYR A 175 7.77 3.51 -3.06
C TYR A 175 7.61 2.03 -2.72
N SER A 176 6.67 1.33 -3.35
CA SER A 176 6.48 -0.11 -3.16
C SER A 176 7.69 -0.92 -3.60
N ILE A 177 8.31 -0.58 -4.73
CA ILE A 177 9.56 -1.24 -5.16
C ILE A 177 10.70 -0.97 -4.16
N MET A 178 10.82 0.27 -3.66
CA MET A 178 11.83 0.62 -2.66
C MET A 178 11.61 -0.14 -1.33
N LEU A 179 10.36 -0.33 -0.92
CA LEU A 179 10.01 -1.15 0.25
C LEU A 179 10.33 -2.63 0.04
N ILE A 180 10.10 -3.18 -1.16
CA ILE A 180 10.45 -4.58 -1.46
C ILE A 180 11.97 -4.77 -1.36
N ASP A 181 12.75 -3.84 -1.91
CA ASP A 181 14.21 -3.84 -1.83
C ASP A 181 14.69 -3.78 -0.35
N GLU A 182 14.14 -2.87 0.45
CA GLU A 182 14.43 -2.82 1.89
C GLU A 182 14.00 -4.11 2.63
N GLY A 183 12.88 -4.71 2.22
CA GLY A 183 12.42 -5.99 2.77
C GLY A 183 13.39 -7.15 2.48
N LEU A 184 14.10 -7.08 1.37
CA LEU A 184 15.09 -8.06 0.93
C LEU A 184 16.46 -7.90 1.60
N ASN A 185 16.83 -6.70 2.07
CA ASN A 185 18.14 -6.46 2.71
C ASN A 185 18.44 -7.45 3.86
N GLY A 186 17.47 -7.66 4.75
CA GLY A 186 17.60 -8.63 5.84
C GLY A 186 17.63 -10.08 5.34
N VAL A 187 16.87 -10.39 4.29
CA VAL A 187 16.83 -11.72 3.67
C VAL A 187 18.20 -12.08 3.08
N TYR A 188 18.80 -11.16 2.30
CA TYR A 188 20.12 -11.39 1.72
C TYR A 188 21.21 -11.53 2.77
N THR A 189 21.13 -10.78 3.87
CA THR A 189 22.06 -10.97 5.01
C THR A 189 21.98 -12.40 5.55
N VAL A 190 20.77 -12.96 5.71
CA VAL A 190 20.60 -14.35 6.17
C VAL A 190 21.11 -15.35 5.12
N LEU A 191 20.81 -15.15 3.85
CA LEU A 191 21.26 -16.04 2.77
C LEU A 191 22.79 -16.03 2.65
N ASP A 192 23.42 -14.86 2.65
CA ASP A 192 24.88 -14.72 2.56
C ASP A 192 25.61 -15.40 3.73
N GLU A 193 25.01 -15.42 4.93
CA GLU A 193 25.56 -16.12 6.09
C GLU A 193 25.36 -17.64 6.03
N LEU A 194 24.17 -18.10 5.62
CA LEU A 194 23.78 -19.50 5.78
C LEU A 194 24.04 -20.39 4.56
N GLU A 195 24.08 -19.83 3.34
CA GLU A 195 24.29 -20.62 2.13
C GLU A 195 25.64 -21.36 2.12
N PRO A 196 26.78 -20.74 2.47
CA PRO A 196 28.05 -21.44 2.52
C PRO A 196 28.05 -22.59 3.54
N LEU A 197 27.42 -22.38 4.70
CA LEU A 197 27.32 -23.40 5.76
C LEU A 197 26.47 -24.60 5.31
N ALA A 198 25.40 -24.34 4.56
CA ALA A 198 24.54 -25.39 4.01
C ALA A 198 25.26 -26.20 2.93
N GLU A 199 26.02 -25.54 2.05
CA GLU A 199 26.82 -26.21 1.02
C GLU A 199 27.89 -27.14 1.64
N GLU A 200 28.58 -26.68 2.68
CA GLU A 200 29.56 -27.49 3.42
C GLU A 200 28.88 -28.71 4.09
N ALA A 201 27.77 -28.48 4.80
CA ALA A 201 27.03 -29.54 5.48
C ALA A 201 26.47 -30.61 4.52
N ASP A 202 26.11 -30.23 3.30
CA ASP A 202 25.61 -31.16 2.29
C ASP A 202 26.74 -31.91 1.57
N ALA A 203 27.93 -31.31 1.44
CA ALA A 203 29.12 -31.98 0.93
C ALA A 203 29.62 -33.07 1.90
N GLU A 204 29.56 -32.83 3.21
CA GLU A 204 29.96 -33.81 4.25
C GLU A 204 29.04 -35.04 4.28
N LYS A 205 27.75 -34.89 3.98
CA LYS A 205 26.79 -36.02 3.92
C LYS A 205 26.98 -36.93 2.71
N GLN A 206 27.72 -36.48 1.70
CA GLN A 206 27.97 -37.22 0.45
C GLN A 206 29.28 -38.04 0.50
N GLN A 207 30.07 -37.91 1.58
CA GLN A 207 31.29 -38.69 1.84
C GLN A 207 31.01 -39.85 2.80
#